data_AF-A0A538RC23-F1
#
_entry.id   AF-A0A538RC23-F1
#
_cell.length_a   1.000
_cell.length_b   1.000
_cell.length_c   1.000
_cell.angle_alpha   90.00
_cell.angle_beta   90.00
_cell.angle_gamma   90.00
#
_symmetry.space_group_name_H-M   'P 1'
#
loop_
_entity.id
_entity.type
_entity.pdbx_description
1 polymer ?
#
loop_
_entity_poly.entity_id
_entity_poly.type
_entity_poly.pdbx_seq_one_letter_code
_entity_poly.pdbx_strand_id
1 'polypeptide(L)'
;MHEPGVDAHARRRARRRYRQPPRGRGTDARGFPALLAHAAATGRHAAGADRQRAASRPSEPRCARAGGVAGRAEVGVTVASAKGLVDVARSRVEWRPWVALLDAVREAAADRAWSETVPDVPGRQDPATPLLADATIALDGRLLRRWTRRLLETAAASGGAAATLAAASRAAADDVVALFEAGLAHDVATLAALARRFGADPGALAAVAALLPTPLLRACAERLGARVAPTWARGYCPICGAWPALAEARGLERERRLRCGRCAADWPSTWLTCPYCATAEHTRLGSLVPEATRETRKVDTCAACRGYLKTLTTLLPTAADELGLLDLATVELDVAALEHGYARPSGVGAPLRVRLQPRAGGLLGAWRS
;
A
#
# COMPACT_ATOMS: atom_id res chain seq x y z
N MET A 1 21.02 -73.41 20.23
CA MET A 1 20.21 -72.40 20.95
C MET A 1 20.50 -71.05 20.33
N HIS A 2 19.55 -70.55 19.55
CA HIS A 2 19.62 -69.32 18.78
C HIS A 2 18.30 -68.61 19.01
N GLU A 3 18.36 -67.38 19.51
CA GLU A 3 17.24 -66.47 19.71
C GLU A 3 17.78 -65.03 19.78
N PRO A 4 16.96 -63.97 19.61
CA PRO A 4 16.85 -63.24 18.34
C PRO A 4 17.10 -61.73 18.47
N GLY A 5 16.99 -61.02 17.33
CA GLY A 5 17.29 -59.59 17.18
C GLY A 5 16.28 -58.60 17.76
N VAL A 6 16.66 -57.32 17.80
CA VAL A 6 15.75 -56.19 18.06
C VAL A 6 16.17 -54.93 17.29
N ASP A 7 15.12 -54.27 16.82
CA ASP A 7 14.93 -53.14 15.93
C ASP A 7 15.57 -51.77 16.25
N ALA A 8 15.67 -50.99 15.17
CA ALA A 8 15.99 -49.57 15.12
C ALA A 8 14.81 -48.68 15.54
N HIS A 9 15.06 -47.70 16.42
CA HIS A 9 14.08 -46.69 16.83
C HIS A 9 14.14 -45.40 16.02
N ALA A 10 13.11 -45.16 15.20
CA ALA A 10 12.78 -43.86 14.61
C ALA A 10 12.00 -42.98 15.62
N ARG A 11 12.50 -41.77 15.92
CA ARG A 11 11.82 -40.80 16.78
C ARG A 11 10.86 -39.90 15.98
N ARG A 12 9.55 -40.05 16.22
CA ARG A 12 8.49 -39.14 15.75
C ARG A 12 8.49 -37.83 16.57
N ARG A 13 8.45 -36.67 15.90
CA ARG A 13 8.20 -35.36 16.53
C ARG A 13 6.71 -35.00 16.46
N ALA A 14 6.15 -34.59 17.61
CA ALA A 14 4.75 -34.27 17.82
C ALA A 14 4.35 -32.90 17.23
N ARG A 15 3.17 -32.84 16.61
CA ARG A 15 2.52 -31.61 16.10
C ARG A 15 1.70 -30.96 17.23
N ARG A 16 1.95 -29.68 17.54
CA ARG A 16 1.11 -28.87 18.44
C ARG A 16 -0.16 -28.41 17.70
N ARG A 17 -1.33 -28.72 18.25
CA ARG A 17 -2.66 -28.24 17.82
C ARG A 17 -2.95 -26.88 18.47
N TYR A 18 -3.33 -25.88 17.68
CA TYR A 18 -3.81 -24.58 18.15
C TYR A 18 -5.32 -24.69 18.47
N ARG A 19 -5.72 -24.25 19.68
CA ARG A 19 -7.12 -24.23 20.15
C ARG A 19 -7.88 -23.04 19.53
N GLN A 20 -9.09 -23.27 19.03
CA GLN A 20 -10.03 -22.25 18.55
C GLN A 20 -10.82 -21.62 19.72
N PRO A 21 -11.16 -20.31 19.68
CA PRO A 21 -12.15 -19.71 20.57
C PRO A 21 -13.59 -19.92 20.02
N PRO A 22 -14.64 -19.76 20.86
CA PRO A 22 -15.98 -20.29 20.58
C PRO A 22 -16.78 -19.43 19.58
N ARG A 23 -17.70 -20.10 18.87
CA ARG A 23 -18.55 -19.58 17.80
C ARG A 23 -19.67 -18.68 18.36
N GLY A 24 -19.69 -17.41 17.98
CA GLY A 24 -20.86 -16.54 18.08
C GLY A 24 -21.83 -16.80 16.92
N ARG A 25 -23.14 -16.81 17.22
CA ARG A 25 -24.23 -17.11 16.29
C ARG A 25 -24.29 -16.09 15.14
N GLY A 26 -24.59 -16.58 13.95
CA GLY A 26 -24.65 -15.80 12.71
C GLY A 26 -25.80 -14.80 12.68
N THR A 27 -25.51 -13.63 12.13
CA THR A 27 -26.48 -12.68 11.61
C THR A 27 -26.13 -12.44 10.15
N ASP A 28 -27.11 -12.71 9.28
CA ASP A 28 -27.02 -12.63 7.82
C ASP A 28 -26.55 -11.25 7.33
N ALA A 29 -25.65 -11.26 6.34
CA ALA A 29 -25.05 -10.09 5.71
C ALA A 29 -25.96 -9.45 4.64
N ARG A 30 -27.23 -9.22 4.97
CA ARG A 30 -28.16 -8.49 4.09
C ARG A 30 -28.96 -7.45 4.88
N GLY A 31 -28.50 -6.21 4.80
CA GLY A 31 -29.27 -5.04 5.21
C GLY A 31 -28.38 -3.91 5.69
N PHE A 32 -28.79 -2.68 5.37
CA PHE A 32 -28.38 -1.38 5.93
C PHE A 32 -27.56 -0.46 5.00
N PRO A 33 -28.24 0.31 4.12
CA PRO A 33 -27.66 1.25 3.17
C PRO A 33 -27.72 2.73 3.61
N ALA A 34 -27.36 3.06 4.85
CA ALA A 34 -27.39 4.46 5.29
C ALA A 34 -26.11 4.82 6.05
N LEU A 35 -25.16 5.45 5.35
CA LEU A 35 -24.15 6.40 5.91
C LEU A 35 -23.16 6.97 4.88
N LEU A 36 -23.27 6.63 3.59
CA LEU A 36 -22.45 7.26 2.52
C LEU A 36 -22.94 8.67 2.09
N ALA A 37 -24.03 9.18 2.66
CA ALA A 37 -24.65 10.43 2.21
C ALA A 37 -24.04 11.71 2.82
N HIS A 38 -23.34 11.63 3.97
CA HIS A 38 -22.92 12.84 4.69
C HIS A 38 -21.56 13.43 4.28
N ALA A 39 -20.75 12.73 3.48
CA ALA A 39 -19.49 13.28 2.97
C ALA A 39 -19.67 14.21 1.74
N ALA A 40 -20.86 14.25 1.13
CA ALA A 40 -21.13 15.02 -0.10
C ALA A 40 -21.67 16.45 0.14
N ALA A 41 -21.96 16.84 1.39
CA ALA A 41 -22.66 18.10 1.68
C ALA A 41 -21.75 19.31 1.96
N THR A 42 -20.47 19.11 2.27
CA THR A 42 -19.53 20.20 2.60
C THR A 42 -18.77 20.65 1.35
N GLY A 43 -19.47 21.36 0.45
CA GLY A 43 -18.86 21.87 -0.79
C GLY A 43 -19.65 22.96 -1.52
N ARG A 44 -20.59 23.64 -0.86
CA ARG A 44 -21.32 24.77 -1.47
C ARG A 44 -21.01 26.07 -0.74
N HIS A 45 -19.99 26.77 -1.23
CA HIS A 45 -19.80 28.19 -0.93
C HIS A 45 -20.86 29.01 -1.64
N ALA A 46 -21.48 29.89 -0.87
CA ALA A 46 -22.47 30.86 -1.27
C ALA A 46 -21.85 31.96 -2.14
N ALA A 47 -22.49 32.27 -3.26
CA ALA A 47 -22.34 33.53 -3.96
C ALA A 47 -23.69 34.26 -3.87
N GLY A 48 -23.73 35.32 -3.07
CA GLY A 48 -24.81 36.28 -3.06
C GLY A 48 -24.65 37.26 -4.22
N ALA A 49 -25.75 37.57 -4.89
CA ALA A 49 -25.91 38.79 -5.66
C ALA A 49 -27.38 39.22 -5.63
N ASP A 50 -27.54 40.52 -5.52
CA ASP A 50 -28.66 41.24 -4.95
C ASP A 50 -29.85 41.42 -5.90
N ARG A 51 -31.00 41.76 -5.33
CA ARG A 51 -32.32 41.94 -5.96
C ARG A 51 -32.42 43.28 -6.69
N GLN A 52 -33.21 43.33 -7.76
CA GLN A 52 -34.12 44.46 -8.05
C GLN A 52 -35.31 44.03 -8.92
N ARG A 53 -36.44 44.73 -8.70
CA ARG A 53 -37.84 44.35 -8.99
C ARG A 53 -38.36 44.96 -10.30
N ALA A 54 -39.36 44.31 -10.93
CA ALA A 54 -40.60 44.91 -11.51
C ALA A 54 -41.46 43.79 -12.17
N ALA A 55 -42.63 43.43 -11.63
CA ALA A 55 -44.00 43.73 -12.14
C ALA A 55 -44.19 43.52 -13.67
N SER A 56 -45.02 42.57 -14.15
CA SER A 56 -46.50 42.70 -14.30
C SER A 56 -47.14 41.37 -14.80
N ARG A 57 -48.44 41.16 -14.50
CA ARG A 57 -49.32 40.04 -14.93
C ARG A 57 -49.94 40.28 -16.34
N PRO A 58 -50.98 39.54 -16.82
CA PRO A 58 -51.05 38.13 -17.29
C PRO A 58 -51.72 37.98 -18.69
N SER A 59 -51.56 36.85 -19.40
CA SER A 59 -52.58 36.33 -20.36
C SER A 59 -52.22 34.95 -20.96
N GLU A 60 -53.23 34.08 -21.05
CA GLU A 60 -53.25 32.77 -21.73
C GLU A 60 -53.44 32.92 -23.27
N PRO A 61 -53.77 31.86 -24.04
CA PRO A 61 -52.92 30.76 -24.49
C PRO A 61 -52.85 30.71 -26.03
N ARG A 62 -51.75 30.23 -26.63
CA ARG A 62 -51.78 29.82 -28.06
C ARG A 62 -50.93 28.58 -28.34
N CYS A 63 -51.61 27.58 -28.89
CA CYS A 63 -51.04 26.39 -29.52
C CYS A 63 -49.97 26.75 -30.56
N ALA A 64 -48.81 26.11 -30.48
CA ALA A 64 -47.97 25.81 -31.62
C ALA A 64 -47.21 24.50 -31.39
N ARG A 65 -47.38 23.58 -32.32
CA ARG A 65 -46.65 22.32 -32.45
C ARG A 65 -45.17 22.61 -32.73
N ALA A 66 -44.25 21.90 -32.06
CA ALA A 66 -43.06 21.29 -32.68
C ALA A 66 -42.16 20.62 -31.61
N GLY A 67 -41.81 19.36 -31.86
CA GLY A 67 -40.50 18.77 -31.58
C GLY A 67 -40.00 18.72 -30.14
N GLY A 68 -40.07 17.53 -29.53
CA GLY A 68 -39.25 17.23 -28.36
C GLY A 68 -39.73 16.00 -27.60
N VAL A 69 -39.11 14.84 -27.85
CA VAL A 69 -39.17 13.74 -26.89
C VAL A 69 -37.77 13.24 -26.61
N ALA A 70 -37.36 13.54 -25.38
CA ALA A 70 -36.46 12.80 -24.51
C ALA A 70 -35.02 12.61 -25.01
N GLY A 71 -34.19 13.61 -24.74
CA GLY A 71 -32.81 13.36 -24.37
C GLY A 71 -32.78 12.39 -23.20
N ARG A 72 -32.23 11.19 -23.42
CA ARG A 72 -31.69 10.39 -22.33
C ARG A 72 -30.60 11.24 -21.70
N ALA A 73 -30.81 11.67 -20.46
CA ALA A 73 -29.71 12.12 -19.63
C ALA A 73 -28.78 10.92 -19.46
N GLU A 74 -27.76 10.84 -20.30
CA GLU A 74 -26.60 10.02 -20.03
C GLU A 74 -26.02 10.53 -18.72
N VAL A 75 -26.35 9.83 -17.63
CA VAL A 75 -25.58 9.89 -16.39
C VAL A 75 -24.24 9.26 -16.74
N GLY A 76 -23.36 10.06 -17.34
CA GLY A 76 -21.98 9.68 -17.59
C GLY A 76 -21.35 9.39 -16.25
N VAL A 77 -21.20 8.11 -15.92
CA VAL A 77 -20.37 7.66 -14.81
C VAL A 77 -18.94 8.02 -15.18
N THR A 78 -18.48 9.18 -14.73
CA THR A 78 -17.10 9.60 -14.91
C THR A 78 -16.24 8.67 -14.06
N VAL A 79 -15.53 7.76 -14.72
CA VAL A 79 -14.47 6.98 -14.07
C VAL A 79 -13.39 7.98 -13.68
N ALA A 80 -13.35 8.37 -12.41
CA ALA A 80 -12.30 9.22 -11.90
C ALA A 80 -10.96 8.49 -12.06
N SER A 81 -10.14 8.98 -12.99
CA SER A 81 -8.84 8.42 -13.31
C SER A 81 -7.90 8.44 -12.11
N ALA A 82 -6.90 7.55 -12.10
CA ALA A 82 -5.87 7.54 -11.05
C ALA A 82 -5.21 8.92 -10.88
N LYS A 83 -5.00 9.65 -11.99
CA LYS A 83 -4.48 11.02 -11.99
C LYS A 83 -5.37 11.99 -11.21
N GLY A 84 -6.68 11.97 -11.43
CA GLY A 84 -7.61 12.84 -10.72
C GLY A 84 -7.63 12.58 -9.20
N LEU A 85 -7.43 11.33 -8.77
CA LEU A 85 -7.30 11.00 -7.35
C LEU A 85 -6.03 11.54 -6.73
N VAL A 86 -4.91 11.44 -7.44
CA VAL A 86 -3.63 11.99 -7.00
C VAL A 86 -3.73 13.51 -6.82
N ASP A 87 -4.41 14.21 -7.74
CA ASP A 87 -4.65 15.65 -7.63
C ASP A 87 -5.50 15.99 -6.39
N VAL A 88 -6.52 15.18 -6.09
CA VAL A 88 -7.31 15.31 -4.84
C VAL A 88 -6.45 15.10 -3.61
N ALA A 89 -5.50 14.16 -3.62
CA ALA A 89 -4.62 13.97 -2.47
C ALA A 89 -3.72 15.18 -2.22
N ARG A 90 -3.25 15.83 -3.29
CA ARG A 90 -2.38 17.01 -3.21
C ARG A 90 -3.12 18.26 -2.74
N SER A 91 -4.43 18.36 -2.95
CA SER A 91 -5.22 19.54 -2.58
C SER A 91 -5.63 19.57 -1.09
N ARG A 92 -5.59 18.43 -0.40
CA ARG A 92 -5.99 18.31 1.02
C ARG A 92 -4.91 18.78 1.97
N VAL A 93 -5.26 19.74 2.83
CA VAL A 93 -4.31 20.37 3.78
C VAL A 93 -3.89 19.38 4.86
N GLU A 94 -4.82 18.55 5.34
CA GLU A 94 -4.61 17.52 6.34
C GLU A 94 -3.62 16.43 5.88
N TRP A 95 -3.42 16.27 4.57
CA TRP A 95 -2.52 15.27 4.00
C TRP A 95 -1.15 15.82 3.62
N ARG A 96 -0.91 17.13 3.78
CA ARG A 96 0.37 17.78 3.45
C ARG A 96 1.60 17.07 4.03
N PRO A 97 1.63 16.61 5.30
CA PRO A 97 2.76 15.85 5.83
C PRO A 97 3.08 14.60 5.01
N TRP A 98 2.06 13.83 4.66
CA TRP A 98 2.22 12.60 3.87
C TRP A 98 2.59 12.89 2.42
N VAL A 99 1.96 13.88 1.80
CA VAL A 99 2.30 14.31 0.43
C VAL A 99 3.76 14.75 0.35
N ALA A 100 4.25 15.53 1.32
CA ALA A 100 5.65 15.95 1.37
C ALA A 100 6.64 14.77 1.47
N LEU A 101 6.33 13.77 2.29
CA LEU A 101 7.14 12.55 2.39
C LEU A 101 7.13 11.73 1.09
N LEU A 102 5.95 11.56 0.48
CA LEU A 102 5.81 10.81 -0.78
C LEU A 102 6.51 11.53 -1.95
N ASP A 103 6.48 12.86 -1.97
CA ASP A 103 7.24 13.66 -2.95
C ASP A 103 8.75 13.56 -2.73
N ALA A 104 9.22 13.62 -1.48
CA ALA A 104 10.63 13.41 -1.17
C ALA A 104 11.10 12.01 -1.63
N VAL A 105 10.26 10.99 -1.44
CA VAL A 105 10.51 9.61 -1.91
C VAL A 105 10.51 9.53 -3.43
N ARG A 106 9.56 10.18 -4.11
CA ARG A 106 9.51 10.26 -5.58
C ARG A 106 10.78 10.88 -6.15
N GLU A 107 11.21 12.01 -5.60
CA GLU A 107 12.43 12.68 -6.04
C GLU A 107 13.67 11.85 -5.77
N ALA A 108 13.77 11.22 -4.60
CA ALA A 108 14.89 10.32 -4.29
C ALA A 108 14.91 9.10 -5.21
N ALA A 109 13.76 8.52 -5.55
CA ALA A 109 13.66 7.37 -6.46
C ALA A 109 14.08 7.69 -7.90
N ALA A 110 14.12 8.97 -8.29
CA ALA A 110 14.63 9.39 -9.60
C ALA A 110 16.17 9.48 -9.67
N ASP A 111 16.86 9.42 -8.52
CA ASP A 111 18.33 9.40 -8.47
C ASP A 111 18.87 8.05 -8.98
N ARG A 112 19.63 8.10 -10.08
CA ARG A 112 20.23 6.91 -10.72
C ARG A 112 21.20 6.15 -9.81
N ALA A 113 21.71 6.79 -8.74
CA ALA A 113 22.54 6.13 -7.76
C ALA A 113 21.83 4.91 -7.12
N TRP A 114 20.50 4.90 -7.01
CA TRP A 114 19.76 3.73 -6.54
C TRP A 114 19.77 2.58 -7.54
N SER A 115 19.67 2.86 -8.83
CA SER A 115 19.72 1.84 -9.90
C SER A 115 21.06 1.10 -9.93
N GLU A 116 22.15 1.78 -9.58
CA GLU A 116 23.49 1.19 -9.48
C GLU A 116 23.69 0.30 -8.24
N THR A 117 22.78 0.39 -7.26
CA THR A 117 22.85 -0.37 -5.99
C THR A 117 22.03 -1.64 -6.01
N VAL A 118 21.23 -1.87 -7.06
CA VAL A 118 20.40 -3.07 -7.15
C VAL A 118 21.30 -4.31 -7.09
N PRO A 119 21.01 -5.27 -6.20
CA PRO A 119 21.82 -6.49 -6.09
C PRO A 119 21.63 -7.36 -7.33
N ASP A 120 22.68 -8.09 -7.72
CA ASP A 120 22.45 -9.23 -8.58
C ASP A 120 21.78 -10.33 -7.76
N VAL A 121 20.72 -10.92 -8.32
CA VAL A 121 19.96 -11.99 -7.67
C VAL A 121 20.15 -13.27 -8.46
N PRO A 122 20.15 -14.47 -7.83
CA PRO A 122 20.33 -15.73 -8.56
C PRO A 122 19.24 -15.98 -9.61
N GLY A 123 19.63 -16.56 -10.76
CA GLY A 123 18.78 -16.77 -11.94
C GLY A 123 17.46 -17.50 -11.68
N ARG A 124 17.52 -18.68 -11.06
CA ARG A 124 16.35 -19.50 -10.74
C ARG A 124 16.04 -19.40 -9.26
N GLN A 125 14.86 -18.89 -8.94
CA GLN A 125 14.36 -18.80 -7.57
C GLN A 125 13.16 -19.73 -7.38
N ASP A 126 12.93 -20.13 -6.13
CA ASP A 126 11.74 -20.85 -5.72
C ASP A 126 10.49 -19.99 -6.04
N PRO A 127 9.43 -20.54 -6.68
CA PRO A 127 8.19 -19.82 -7.01
C PRO A 127 7.42 -19.27 -5.81
N ALA A 128 7.89 -19.48 -4.57
CA ALA A 128 7.35 -18.88 -3.36
C ALA A 128 8.30 -17.87 -2.68
N THR A 129 9.52 -17.68 -3.17
CA THR A 129 10.52 -16.85 -2.48
C THR A 129 10.68 -15.51 -3.19
N PRO A 130 10.54 -14.36 -2.48
CA PRO A 130 10.77 -13.05 -3.08
C PRO A 130 12.20 -12.88 -3.59
N LEU A 131 12.39 -12.14 -4.68
CA LEU A 131 13.70 -11.94 -5.32
C LEU A 131 14.75 -11.30 -4.42
N LEU A 132 14.34 -10.47 -3.47
CA LEU A 132 15.25 -9.85 -2.50
C LEU A 132 15.43 -10.68 -1.22
N ALA A 133 14.89 -11.90 -1.15
CA ALA A 133 15.12 -12.77 0.00
C ALA A 133 16.61 -13.10 0.13
N ASP A 134 17.15 -12.92 1.34
CA ASP A 134 18.56 -13.17 1.67
C ASP A 134 19.57 -12.33 0.85
N ALA A 135 19.12 -11.24 0.22
CA ALA A 135 19.96 -10.40 -0.62
C ALA A 135 20.99 -9.60 0.22
N THR A 136 22.20 -9.47 -0.32
CA THR A 136 23.22 -8.54 0.19
C THR A 136 23.36 -7.38 -0.78
N ILE A 137 23.19 -6.16 -0.28
CA ILE A 137 23.10 -4.95 -1.09
C ILE A 137 24.30 -4.05 -0.80
N ALA A 138 25.09 -3.77 -1.82
CA ALA A 138 26.19 -2.82 -1.73
C ALA A 138 25.67 -1.39 -1.88
N LEU A 139 25.75 -0.59 -0.82
CA LEU A 139 25.19 0.76 -0.77
C LEU A 139 26.26 1.79 -0.37
N ASP A 140 26.21 2.98 -0.99
CA ASP A 140 27.04 4.12 -0.57
C ASP A 140 26.47 4.74 0.72
N GLY A 141 27.30 4.79 1.77
CA GLY A 141 26.92 5.39 3.03
C GLY A 141 26.65 6.89 2.98
N ARG A 142 27.22 7.63 2.03
CA ARG A 142 26.89 9.05 1.82
C ARG A 142 25.48 9.21 1.27
N LEU A 143 25.12 8.42 0.27
CA LEU A 143 23.77 8.37 -0.27
C LEU A 143 22.77 8.02 0.84
N LEU A 144 23.04 6.95 1.58
CA LEU A 144 22.16 6.48 2.64
C LEU A 144 21.97 7.53 3.75
N ARG A 145 23.06 8.14 4.26
CA ARG A 145 22.98 9.18 5.30
C ARG A 145 22.25 10.42 4.79
N ARG A 146 22.58 10.90 3.59
CA ARG A 146 21.94 12.07 2.97
C ARG A 146 20.42 11.86 2.84
N TRP A 147 20.02 10.70 2.33
CA TRP A 147 18.61 10.35 2.16
C TRP A 147 17.89 10.21 3.48
N THR A 148 18.46 9.47 4.43
CA THR A 148 17.86 9.23 5.75
C THR A 148 17.62 10.55 6.50
N ARG A 149 18.64 11.42 6.52
CA ARG A 149 18.51 12.76 7.11
C ARG A 149 17.40 13.57 6.46
N ARG A 150 17.39 13.66 5.13
CA ARG A 150 16.38 14.43 4.37
C ARG A 150 14.96 13.97 4.71
N LEU A 151 14.72 12.66 4.73
CA LEU A 151 13.39 12.13 4.99
C LEU A 151 12.94 12.38 6.43
N LEU A 152 13.84 12.18 7.41
CA LEU A 152 13.56 12.46 8.83
C LEU A 152 13.30 13.96 9.08
N GLU A 153 14.07 14.85 8.45
CA GLU A 153 13.87 16.31 8.54
C GLU A 153 12.54 16.73 7.92
N THR A 154 12.17 16.13 6.78
CA THR A 154 10.88 16.36 6.11
C THR A 154 9.72 15.93 7.00
N ALA A 155 9.84 14.77 7.66
CA ALA A 155 8.85 14.32 8.63
C ALA A 155 8.76 15.25 9.84
N ALA A 156 9.91 15.64 10.41
CA ALA A 156 9.97 16.48 11.60
C ALA A 156 9.38 17.88 11.38
N ALA A 157 9.54 18.44 10.18
CA ALA A 157 8.93 19.72 9.80
C ALA A 157 7.39 19.72 9.85
N SER A 158 6.76 18.54 9.87
CA SER A 158 5.30 18.40 9.97
C SER A 158 4.75 18.58 11.40
N GLY A 159 5.62 18.62 12.42
CA GLY A 159 5.22 18.81 13.81
C GLY A 159 4.65 17.56 14.49
N GLY A 160 3.97 17.76 15.64
CA GLY A 160 3.35 16.68 16.41
C GLY A 160 4.35 15.60 16.86
N ALA A 161 3.92 14.33 16.82
CA ALA A 161 4.79 13.19 17.13
C ALA A 161 6.03 13.12 16.21
N ALA A 162 5.90 13.54 14.95
CA ALA A 162 6.98 13.50 13.97
C ALA A 162 8.11 14.50 14.28
N ALA A 163 7.84 15.59 15.02
CA ALA A 163 8.87 16.56 15.42
C ALA A 163 10.04 15.91 16.19
N THR A 164 9.77 14.83 16.93
CA THR A 164 10.78 14.06 17.67
C THR A 164 11.83 13.41 16.76
N LEU A 165 11.54 13.25 15.48
CA LEU A 165 12.45 12.66 14.48
C LEU A 165 13.63 13.57 14.12
N ALA A 166 13.57 14.86 14.48
CA ALA A 166 14.69 15.79 14.25
C ALA A 166 15.98 15.34 14.94
N ALA A 167 15.89 14.66 16.09
CA ALA A 167 17.06 14.10 16.76
C ALA A 167 17.66 12.91 15.97
N ALA A 168 16.79 12.05 15.42
CA ALA A 168 17.19 10.90 14.63
C ALA A 168 17.88 11.29 13.31
N SER A 169 17.66 12.51 12.79
CA SER A 169 18.33 12.97 11.56
C SER A 169 19.84 13.13 11.70
N ARG A 170 20.34 13.19 12.94
CA ARG A 170 21.77 13.24 13.31
C ARG A 170 22.31 11.90 13.80
N ALA A 171 21.59 10.80 13.57
CA ALA A 171 22.00 9.47 14.00
C ALA A 171 23.37 9.07 13.43
N ALA A 172 24.12 8.26 14.20
CA ALA A 172 25.40 7.71 13.78
C ALA A 172 25.26 6.81 12.53
N ALA A 173 26.36 6.55 11.84
CA ALA A 173 26.34 5.77 10.60
C ALA A 173 25.74 4.36 10.79
N ASP A 174 26.10 3.67 11.87
CA ASP A 174 25.60 2.32 12.19
C ASP A 174 24.09 2.34 12.46
N ASP A 175 23.61 3.40 13.08
CA ASP A 175 22.20 3.58 13.42
C ASP A 175 21.35 3.84 12.19
N VAL A 176 21.90 4.59 11.23
CA VAL A 176 21.28 4.81 9.92
C VAL A 176 21.19 3.50 9.13
N VAL A 177 22.25 2.67 9.14
CA VAL A 177 22.23 1.35 8.52
C VAL A 177 21.17 0.45 9.17
N ALA A 178 21.16 0.37 10.50
CA ALA A 178 20.19 -0.42 11.25
C ALA A 178 18.75 0.05 10.99
N LEU A 179 18.51 1.36 10.94
CA LEU A 179 17.19 1.93 10.64
C LEU A 179 16.72 1.55 9.23
N PHE A 180 17.61 1.60 8.24
CA PHE A 180 17.28 1.24 6.86
C PHE A 180 17.04 -0.27 6.70
N GLU A 181 17.87 -1.13 7.30
CA GLU A 181 17.67 -2.59 7.31
C GLU A 181 16.35 -2.97 8.01
N ALA A 182 16.05 -2.34 9.15
CA ALA A 182 14.80 -2.58 9.86
C ALA A 182 13.58 -2.13 9.04
N GLY A 183 13.69 -1.00 8.33
CA GLY A 183 12.69 -0.54 7.37
C GLY A 183 12.51 -1.50 6.19
N LEU A 184 13.59 -2.11 5.68
CA LEU A 184 13.54 -3.12 4.61
C LEU A 184 12.77 -4.36 5.05
N ALA A 185 13.14 -4.90 6.22
CA ALA A 185 12.62 -6.14 6.77
C ALA A 185 11.25 -6.00 7.47
N HIS A 186 10.76 -4.77 7.69
CA HIS A 186 9.63 -4.50 8.60
C HIS A 186 9.87 -5.04 10.01
N ASP A 187 11.10 -4.88 10.51
CA ASP A 187 11.48 -5.33 11.85
C ASP A 187 10.99 -4.33 12.91
N VAL A 188 9.76 -4.53 13.35
CA VAL A 188 9.09 -3.69 14.36
C VAL A 188 9.87 -3.65 15.68
N ALA A 189 10.54 -4.73 16.07
CA ALA A 189 11.28 -4.79 17.32
C ALA A 189 12.53 -3.91 17.27
N THR A 190 13.29 -3.99 16.18
CA THR A 190 14.45 -3.13 15.95
C THR A 190 14.04 -1.66 15.81
N LEU A 191 12.96 -1.36 15.09
CA LEU A 191 12.44 0.01 14.98
C LEU A 191 12.04 0.60 16.34
N ALA A 192 11.38 -0.17 17.20
CA ALA A 192 11.03 0.27 18.56
C ALA A 192 12.27 0.50 19.44
N ALA A 193 13.32 -0.32 19.30
CA ALA A 193 14.59 -0.12 19.99
C ALA A 193 15.29 1.16 19.53
N LEU A 194 15.33 1.40 18.21
CA LEU A 194 15.88 2.62 17.63
C LEU A 194 15.11 3.87 18.07
N ALA A 195 13.77 3.82 18.09
CA ALA A 195 12.93 4.93 18.55
C ALA A 195 13.29 5.34 19.98
N ARG A 196 13.38 4.36 20.90
CA ARG A 196 13.79 4.62 22.28
C ARG A 196 15.19 5.23 22.36
N ARG A 197 16.13 4.72 21.59
CA ARG A 197 17.52 5.23 21.57
C ARG A 197 17.62 6.66 21.05
N PHE A 198 16.81 7.02 20.05
CA PHE A 198 16.78 8.38 19.50
C PHE A 198 15.93 9.35 20.32
N GLY A 199 15.18 8.87 21.32
CA GLY A 199 14.15 9.67 21.99
C GLY A 199 13.01 10.08 21.05
N ALA A 200 12.73 9.26 20.03
CA ALA A 200 11.72 9.51 19.02
C ALA A 200 10.41 8.78 19.35
N ASP A 201 9.28 9.33 18.87
CA ASP A 201 8.00 8.63 18.89
C ASP A 201 8.08 7.31 18.09
N PRO A 202 7.74 6.15 18.68
CA PRO A 202 7.85 4.86 18.00
C PRO A 202 6.98 4.74 16.75
N GLY A 203 5.78 5.33 16.76
CA GLY A 203 4.86 5.29 15.63
C GLY A 203 5.37 6.14 14.46
N ALA A 204 5.81 7.36 14.76
CA ALA A 204 6.38 8.26 13.77
C ALA A 204 7.66 7.69 13.15
N LEU A 205 8.57 7.13 13.95
CA LEU A 205 9.78 6.53 13.42
C LEU A 205 9.45 5.31 12.55
N ALA A 206 8.55 4.44 12.98
CA ALA A 206 8.15 3.28 12.19
C ALA A 206 7.51 3.66 10.84
N ALA A 207 6.65 4.69 10.84
CA ALA A 207 6.01 5.21 9.63
C ALA A 207 7.03 5.74 8.62
N VAL A 208 8.00 6.52 9.07
CA VAL A 208 9.06 7.07 8.20
C VAL A 208 10.05 5.99 7.77
N ALA A 209 10.41 5.08 8.67
CA ALA A 209 11.31 3.98 8.37
C ALA A 209 10.75 3.03 7.30
N ALA A 210 9.42 2.86 7.23
CA ALA A 210 8.78 2.07 6.17
C ALA A 210 8.98 2.68 4.78
N LEU A 211 9.17 4.01 4.69
CA LEU A 211 9.39 4.74 3.43
C LEU A 211 10.86 4.81 3.03
N LEU A 212 11.80 4.73 3.99
CA LEU A 212 13.25 4.85 3.74
C LEU A 212 13.75 3.95 2.60
N PRO A 213 13.39 2.65 2.51
CA PRO A 213 13.91 1.79 1.46
C PRO A 213 13.25 1.96 0.10
N THR A 214 12.20 2.77 -0.01
CA THR A 214 11.38 2.87 -1.22
C THR A 214 12.17 3.20 -2.49
N PRO A 215 13.13 4.15 -2.50
CA PRO A 215 13.95 4.42 -3.69
C PRO A 215 14.71 3.19 -4.19
N LEU A 216 15.42 2.50 -3.29
CA LEU A 216 16.11 1.24 -3.59
C LEU A 216 15.15 0.15 -4.06
N LEU A 217 14.02 -0.01 -3.37
CA LEU A 217 13.02 -1.02 -3.68
C LEU A 217 12.38 -0.81 -5.06
N ARG A 218 12.12 0.44 -5.45
CA ARG A 218 11.62 0.80 -6.79
C ARG A 218 12.65 0.46 -7.87
N ALA A 219 13.92 0.83 -7.66
CA ALA A 219 15.00 0.46 -8.57
C ALA A 219 15.13 -1.07 -8.70
N CYS A 220 14.96 -1.82 -7.61
CA CYS A 220 14.95 -3.28 -7.64
C CYS A 220 13.77 -3.82 -8.45
N ALA A 221 12.56 -3.29 -8.28
CA ALA A 221 11.39 -3.75 -9.04
C ALA A 221 11.52 -3.46 -10.54
N GLU A 222 12.04 -2.29 -10.91
CA GLU A 222 12.29 -1.92 -12.30
C GLU A 222 13.29 -2.89 -12.96
N ARG A 223 14.42 -3.16 -12.30
CA ARG A 223 15.48 -4.02 -12.87
C ARG A 223 15.16 -5.51 -12.83
N LEU A 224 14.47 -5.97 -11.78
CA LEU A 224 14.23 -7.39 -11.53
C LEU A 224 12.84 -7.86 -11.95
N GLY A 225 11.93 -6.94 -12.33
CA GLY A 225 10.53 -7.27 -12.66
C GLY A 225 10.38 -8.33 -13.75
N ALA A 226 11.22 -8.27 -14.80
CA ALA A 226 11.22 -9.26 -15.88
C ALA A 226 11.66 -10.67 -15.44
N ARG A 227 12.25 -10.80 -14.24
CA ARG A 227 12.72 -12.06 -13.66
C ARG A 227 11.68 -12.71 -12.74
N VAL A 228 10.55 -12.04 -12.50
CA VAL A 228 9.44 -12.63 -11.74
C VAL A 228 8.90 -13.82 -12.51
N ALA A 229 8.79 -14.96 -11.83
CA ALA A 229 8.28 -16.18 -12.45
C ALA A 229 6.84 -15.95 -12.96
N PRO A 230 6.51 -16.33 -14.21
CA PRO A 230 5.15 -16.24 -14.73
C PRO A 230 4.14 -17.04 -13.90
N THR A 231 4.62 -18.06 -13.17
CA THR A 231 3.84 -18.93 -12.29
C THR A 231 3.71 -18.41 -10.85
N TRP A 232 4.12 -17.16 -10.57
CA TRP A 232 4.02 -16.59 -9.23
C TRP A 232 2.57 -16.56 -8.75
N ALA A 233 2.24 -17.45 -7.81
CA ALA A 233 0.89 -17.65 -7.30
C ALA A 233 0.69 -17.10 -5.87
N ARG A 234 1.69 -16.39 -5.33
CA ARG A 234 1.62 -15.83 -3.97
C ARG A 234 0.96 -14.46 -4.01
N GLY A 235 0.15 -14.17 -3.00
CA GLY A 235 -0.50 -12.87 -2.89
C GLY A 235 0.39 -11.75 -2.33
N TYR A 236 1.60 -12.06 -1.87
CA TYR A 236 2.62 -11.07 -1.53
C TYR A 236 3.54 -10.76 -2.71
N CYS A 237 4.21 -9.62 -2.60
CA CYS A 237 5.08 -9.08 -3.64
C CYS A 237 6.23 -10.04 -3.98
N PRO A 238 6.45 -10.36 -5.27
CA PRO A 238 7.55 -11.22 -5.70
C PRO A 238 8.93 -10.58 -5.56
N ILE A 239 9.01 -9.26 -5.37
CA ILE A 239 10.29 -8.56 -5.21
C ILE A 239 10.66 -8.45 -3.74
N CYS A 240 9.79 -7.82 -2.94
CA CYS A 240 10.10 -7.44 -1.56
C CYS A 240 9.25 -8.12 -0.48
N GLY A 241 8.45 -9.13 -0.83
CA GLY A 241 7.67 -9.91 0.15
C GLY A 241 6.54 -9.15 0.87
N ALA A 242 6.35 -7.86 0.61
CA ALA A 242 5.30 -7.08 1.23
C ALA A 242 3.89 -7.48 0.73
N TRP A 243 2.89 -7.26 1.58
CA TRP A 243 1.50 -7.33 1.14
C TRP A 243 1.18 -6.25 0.09
N PRO A 244 0.22 -6.50 -0.82
CA PRO A 244 -0.21 -5.50 -1.80
C PRO A 244 -0.88 -4.32 -1.09
N ALA A 245 -0.66 -3.11 -1.62
CA ALA A 245 -1.37 -1.92 -1.16
C ALA A 245 -2.79 -1.87 -1.74
N LEU A 246 -2.91 -2.23 -3.02
CA LEU A 246 -4.17 -2.28 -3.76
C LEU A 246 -4.09 -3.33 -4.88
N ALA A 247 -5.25 -3.68 -5.40
CA ALA A 247 -5.39 -4.35 -6.69
C ALA A 247 -5.89 -3.35 -7.75
N GLU A 248 -5.45 -3.55 -8.98
CA GLU A 248 -6.00 -2.92 -10.17
C GLU A 248 -6.79 -3.97 -10.95
N ALA A 249 -8.04 -3.68 -11.30
CA ALA A 249 -8.78 -4.38 -12.34
C ALA A 249 -8.46 -3.68 -13.66
N ARG A 250 -7.47 -4.21 -14.39
CA ARG A 250 -6.81 -3.53 -15.51
C ARG A 250 -7.42 -3.90 -16.86
N GLY A 251 -7.60 -2.89 -17.70
CA GLY A 251 -8.02 -3.04 -19.09
C GLY A 251 -9.48 -3.46 -19.22
N LEU A 252 -9.89 -3.76 -20.46
CA LEU A 252 -11.27 -4.17 -20.76
C LEU A 252 -11.60 -5.55 -20.17
N GLU A 253 -10.64 -6.47 -20.19
CA GLU A 253 -10.75 -7.81 -19.61
C GLU A 253 -10.70 -7.82 -18.07
N ARG A 254 -10.51 -6.65 -17.44
CA ARG A 254 -10.43 -6.47 -15.98
C ARG A 254 -9.47 -7.46 -15.32
N GLU A 255 -8.29 -7.62 -15.91
CA GLU A 255 -7.22 -8.45 -15.34
C GLU A 255 -6.85 -7.95 -13.95
N ARG A 256 -6.89 -8.83 -12.95
CA ARG A 256 -6.56 -8.45 -11.58
C ARG A 256 -5.06 -8.44 -11.36
N ARG A 257 -4.50 -7.25 -11.15
CA ARG A 257 -3.07 -7.02 -10.90
C ARG A 257 -2.87 -6.50 -9.49
N LEU A 258 -2.08 -7.18 -8.69
CA LEU A 258 -1.69 -6.70 -7.36
C LEU A 258 -0.56 -5.68 -7.50
N ARG A 259 -0.62 -4.62 -6.70
CA ARG A 259 0.36 -3.53 -6.70
C ARG A 259 1.02 -3.41 -5.32
N CYS A 260 2.35 -3.45 -5.28
CA CYS A 260 3.09 -3.28 -4.05
C CYS A 260 3.24 -1.79 -3.71
N GLY A 261 2.79 -1.35 -2.52
CA GLY A 261 2.94 0.04 -2.09
C GLY A 261 4.38 0.49 -1.82
N ARG A 262 5.34 -0.46 -1.74
CA ARG A 262 6.75 -0.18 -1.45
C ARG A 262 7.60 -0.12 -2.72
N CYS A 263 7.69 -1.24 -3.43
CA CYS A 263 8.54 -1.34 -4.61
C CYS A 263 7.80 -1.05 -5.92
N ALA A 264 6.48 -0.81 -5.88
CA ALA A 264 5.62 -0.66 -7.06
C ALA A 264 5.57 -1.87 -8.01
N ALA A 265 6.07 -3.04 -7.59
CA ALA A 265 5.97 -4.25 -8.37
C ALA A 265 4.51 -4.59 -8.71
N ASP A 266 4.38 -5.24 -9.86
CA ASP A 266 3.13 -5.58 -10.52
C ASP A 266 3.09 -7.08 -10.78
N TRP A 267 2.11 -7.78 -10.24
CA TRP A 267 1.97 -9.21 -10.49
C TRP A 267 0.50 -9.64 -10.62
N PRO A 268 0.21 -10.70 -11.40
CA PRO A 268 -1.15 -11.18 -11.57
C PRO A 268 -1.69 -11.79 -10.28
N SER A 269 -3.00 -11.73 -10.11
CA SER A 269 -3.74 -12.47 -9.10
C SER A 269 -5.01 -13.04 -9.70
N THR A 270 -5.42 -14.21 -9.20
CA THR A 270 -6.72 -14.78 -9.54
C THR A 270 -7.84 -14.00 -8.86
N TRP A 271 -8.95 -13.81 -9.57
CA TRP A 271 -10.22 -13.36 -8.98
C TRP A 271 -10.76 -14.40 -7.99
N LEU A 272 -11.63 -13.97 -7.08
CA LEU A 272 -12.29 -14.85 -6.09
C LEU A 272 -11.30 -15.66 -5.24
N THR A 273 -10.11 -15.12 -4.98
CA THR A 273 -9.13 -15.67 -4.05
C THR A 273 -8.60 -14.56 -3.15
N CYS A 274 -8.60 -14.78 -1.84
CA CYS A 274 -8.02 -13.84 -0.89
C CYS A 274 -6.49 -13.80 -1.06
N PRO A 275 -5.87 -12.63 -1.33
CA PRO A 275 -4.41 -12.54 -1.51
C PRO A 275 -3.64 -12.83 -0.21
N TYR A 276 -4.30 -12.79 0.95
CA TYR A 276 -3.65 -12.96 2.24
C TYR A 276 -3.66 -14.41 2.73
N CYS A 277 -4.85 -15.02 2.83
CA CYS A 277 -5.00 -16.38 3.36
C CYS A 277 -5.27 -17.44 2.27
N ALA A 278 -5.29 -17.05 0.99
CA ALA A 278 -5.53 -17.91 -0.15
C ALA A 278 -6.89 -18.65 -0.17
N THR A 279 -7.86 -18.27 0.69
CA THR A 279 -9.20 -18.85 0.58
C THR A 279 -9.84 -18.50 -0.76
N ALA A 280 -10.41 -19.51 -1.42
CA ALA A 280 -11.22 -19.40 -2.63
C ALA A 280 -12.71 -19.73 -2.36
N GLU A 281 -13.09 -19.86 -1.09
CA GLU A 281 -14.47 -20.12 -0.67
C GLU A 281 -15.32 -18.86 -0.88
N HIS A 282 -16.12 -18.84 -1.95
CA HIS A 282 -16.88 -17.66 -2.38
C HIS A 282 -17.80 -17.08 -1.27
N THR A 283 -18.39 -17.92 -0.42
CA THR A 283 -19.23 -17.48 0.71
C THR A 283 -18.48 -16.69 1.78
N ARG A 284 -17.14 -16.79 1.80
CA ARG A 284 -16.27 -16.03 2.71
C ARG A 284 -15.64 -14.81 2.06
N LEU A 285 -15.87 -14.59 0.77
CA LEU A 285 -15.36 -13.45 0.03
C LEU A 285 -16.51 -12.46 -0.17
N GLY A 286 -16.24 -11.19 0.06
CA GLY A 286 -17.22 -10.13 -0.07
C GLY A 286 -16.64 -8.89 -0.72
N SER A 287 -17.48 -7.86 -0.88
CA SER A 287 -17.05 -6.56 -1.35
C SER A 287 -17.85 -5.46 -0.67
N LEU A 288 -17.19 -4.34 -0.36
CA LEU A 288 -17.85 -3.07 -0.03
C LEU A 288 -17.71 -2.15 -1.24
N VAL A 289 -18.83 -1.63 -1.75
CA VAL A 289 -18.85 -0.77 -2.94
C VAL A 289 -19.51 0.56 -2.58
N PRO A 290 -18.80 1.70 -2.69
CA PRO A 290 -19.41 2.99 -2.42
C PRO A 290 -20.44 3.34 -3.50
N GLU A 291 -21.64 3.74 -3.07
CA GLU A 291 -22.77 4.11 -3.92
C GLU A 291 -22.40 5.18 -4.98
N ALA A 292 -21.53 6.12 -4.62
CA ALA A 292 -21.13 7.24 -5.48
C ALA A 292 -20.10 6.86 -6.57
N THR A 293 -19.39 5.74 -6.44
CA THR A 293 -18.26 5.38 -7.33
C THR A 293 -18.48 4.07 -8.08
N ARG A 294 -19.75 3.64 -8.18
CA ARG A 294 -20.22 2.32 -8.69
C ARG A 294 -19.20 1.68 -9.66
N GLU A 295 -18.62 0.57 -9.22
CA GLU A 295 -17.70 -0.30 -9.97
C GLU A 295 -16.29 0.23 -10.31
N THR A 296 -16.01 1.51 -10.09
CA THR A 296 -14.66 2.06 -10.34
C THR A 296 -13.72 1.83 -9.17
N ARG A 297 -14.27 1.74 -7.96
CA ARG A 297 -13.56 1.52 -6.71
C ARG A 297 -14.38 0.64 -5.80
N LYS A 298 -13.70 -0.27 -5.10
CA LYS A 298 -14.31 -1.14 -4.12
C LYS A 298 -13.29 -1.63 -3.11
N VAL A 299 -13.78 -2.27 -2.06
CA VAL A 299 -12.97 -3.02 -1.11
C VAL A 299 -13.33 -4.49 -1.23
N ASP A 300 -12.41 -5.33 -1.69
CA ASP A 300 -12.55 -6.78 -1.58
C ASP A 300 -12.30 -7.20 -0.13
N THR A 301 -13.19 -7.99 0.47
CA THR A 301 -13.13 -8.42 1.87
C THR A 301 -13.07 -9.94 2.01
N CYS A 302 -12.49 -10.42 3.11
CA CYS A 302 -12.40 -11.84 3.41
C CYS A 302 -12.82 -12.12 4.85
N ALA A 303 -13.92 -12.85 5.04
CA ALA A 303 -14.40 -13.27 6.35
C ALA A 303 -13.49 -14.31 7.03
N ALA A 304 -12.68 -15.07 6.26
CA ALA A 304 -11.80 -16.09 6.81
C ALA A 304 -10.62 -15.52 7.60
N CYS A 305 -9.98 -14.47 7.10
CA CYS A 305 -8.85 -13.81 7.77
C CYS A 305 -9.16 -12.40 8.28
N ARG A 306 -10.40 -11.90 8.05
CA ARG A 306 -10.81 -10.51 8.32
C ARG A 306 -9.95 -9.47 7.58
N GLY A 307 -9.29 -9.88 6.50
CA GLY A 307 -8.50 -9.03 5.63
C GLY A 307 -9.34 -8.25 4.62
N TYR A 308 -8.88 -7.07 4.20
CA TYR A 308 -9.43 -6.36 3.05
C TYR A 308 -8.34 -5.87 2.08
N LEU A 309 -8.72 -5.64 0.82
CA LEU A 309 -7.85 -5.03 -0.19
C LEU A 309 -8.69 -4.07 -1.05
N LYS A 310 -8.18 -2.84 -1.24
CA LYS A 310 -8.78 -1.90 -2.19
C LYS A 310 -8.60 -2.41 -3.61
N THR A 311 -9.63 -2.32 -4.42
CA THR A 311 -9.58 -2.67 -5.84
C THR A 311 -10.08 -1.50 -6.67
N LEU A 312 -9.23 -1.03 -7.58
CA LEU A 312 -9.49 0.12 -8.45
C LEU A 312 -9.52 -0.32 -9.90
N THR A 313 -10.50 0.14 -10.66
CA THR A 313 -10.59 -0.15 -12.09
C THR A 313 -9.70 0.84 -12.85
N THR A 314 -8.75 0.35 -13.63
CA THR A 314 -7.82 1.18 -14.41
C THR A 314 -7.71 0.69 -15.84
N LEU A 315 -7.42 1.58 -16.80
CA LEU A 315 -7.12 1.16 -18.18
C LEU A 315 -5.66 0.72 -18.32
N LEU A 316 -4.77 1.45 -17.68
CA LEU A 316 -3.32 1.24 -17.70
C LEU A 316 -2.80 1.06 -16.26
N PRO A 317 -1.59 0.50 -16.10
CA PRO A 317 -0.94 0.45 -14.79
C PRO A 317 -0.81 1.86 -14.20
N THR A 318 -1.14 2.04 -12.92
CA THR A 318 -0.80 3.29 -12.22
C THR A 318 0.72 3.44 -12.17
N ALA A 319 1.23 4.66 -12.38
CA ALA A 319 2.65 4.94 -12.30
C ALA A 319 3.23 4.60 -10.91
N ALA A 320 4.48 4.14 -10.87
CA ALA A 320 5.11 3.65 -9.64
C ALA A 320 5.20 4.73 -8.54
N ASP A 321 5.37 5.99 -8.94
CA ASP A 321 5.44 7.15 -8.07
C ASP A 321 4.07 7.66 -7.61
N GLU A 322 3.00 7.34 -8.33
CA GLU A 322 1.62 7.72 -7.99
C GLU A 322 0.95 6.76 -7.01
N LEU A 323 1.39 5.50 -6.90
CA LEU A 323 0.73 4.47 -6.09
C LEU A 323 0.49 4.87 -4.62
N GLY A 324 1.48 5.53 -3.99
CA GLY A 324 1.34 5.96 -2.59
C GLY A 324 0.29 7.06 -2.42
N LEU A 325 0.25 8.01 -3.37
CA LEU A 325 -0.77 9.06 -3.40
C LEU A 325 -2.15 8.47 -3.74
N LEU A 326 -2.22 7.47 -4.59
CA LEU A 326 -3.45 6.77 -4.93
C LEU A 326 -4.04 6.00 -3.74
N ASP A 327 -3.19 5.31 -2.97
CA ASP A 327 -3.63 4.65 -1.73
C ASP A 327 -4.16 5.67 -0.72
N LEU A 328 -3.46 6.79 -0.55
CA LEU A 328 -3.89 7.89 0.32
C LEU A 328 -5.20 8.54 -0.17
N ALA A 329 -5.33 8.78 -1.47
CA ALA A 329 -6.50 9.39 -2.10
C ALA A 329 -7.78 8.56 -1.97
N THR A 330 -7.64 7.30 -1.58
CA THR A 330 -8.74 6.34 -1.40
C THR A 330 -8.88 5.89 0.05
N VAL A 331 -8.40 6.70 1.00
CA VAL A 331 -8.43 6.39 2.44
C VAL A 331 -9.85 6.18 2.99
N GLU A 332 -10.86 6.77 2.35
CA GLU A 332 -12.28 6.55 2.69
C GLU A 332 -12.68 5.07 2.60
N LEU A 333 -12.04 4.32 1.69
CA LEU A 333 -12.25 2.89 1.56
C LEU A 333 -11.64 2.10 2.73
N ASP A 334 -10.50 2.57 3.27
CA ASP A 334 -9.93 1.97 4.49
C ASP A 334 -10.86 2.19 5.68
N VAL A 335 -11.38 3.40 5.84
CA VAL A 335 -12.32 3.75 6.93
C VAL A 335 -13.56 2.86 6.86
N ALA A 336 -14.18 2.74 5.69
CA ALA A 336 -15.34 1.88 5.50
C ALA A 336 -15.04 0.41 5.86
N ALA A 337 -13.87 -0.11 5.48
CA ALA A 337 -13.47 -1.48 5.82
C ALA A 337 -13.27 -1.68 7.33
N LEU A 338 -12.61 -0.72 7.98
CA LEU A 338 -12.34 -0.72 9.43
C LEU A 338 -13.63 -0.68 10.25
N GLU A 339 -14.60 0.14 9.86
CA GLU A 339 -15.92 0.22 10.50
C GLU A 339 -16.69 -1.12 10.42
N HIS A 340 -16.47 -1.91 9.37
CA HIS A 340 -17.01 -3.26 9.21
C HIS A 340 -16.14 -4.35 9.89
N GLY A 341 -15.10 -3.93 10.62
CA GLY A 341 -14.21 -4.79 11.40
C GLY A 341 -13.22 -5.60 10.56
N TYR A 342 -12.90 -5.13 9.35
CA TYR A 342 -11.80 -5.67 8.54
C TYR A 342 -10.53 -4.86 8.76
N ALA A 343 -9.36 -5.47 8.60
CA ALA A 343 -8.07 -4.79 8.71
C ALA A 343 -7.11 -5.26 7.61
N ARG A 344 -6.13 -4.43 7.24
CA ARG A 344 -4.99 -4.94 6.46
C ARG A 344 -4.15 -5.85 7.37
N PRO A 345 -3.64 -6.98 6.87
CA PRO A 345 -2.75 -7.82 7.67
C PRO A 345 -1.52 -7.04 8.14
N SER A 346 -1.15 -7.23 9.40
CA SER A 346 0.09 -6.67 9.95
C SER A 346 1.32 -7.35 9.34
N GLY A 347 2.44 -6.62 9.26
CA GLY A 347 3.72 -7.16 8.81
C GLY A 347 3.80 -7.37 7.29
N VAL A 348 4.60 -8.34 6.87
CA VAL A 348 4.84 -8.70 5.47
C VAL A 348 4.31 -10.09 5.16
N GLY A 349 4.01 -10.37 3.89
CA GLY A 349 3.53 -11.69 3.48
C GLY A 349 4.64 -12.73 3.31
N ALA A 350 5.87 -12.29 3.06
CA ALA A 350 7.07 -13.09 3.20
C ALA A 350 8.17 -12.26 3.87
N PRO A 351 8.85 -12.79 4.91
CA PRO A 351 9.93 -12.08 5.58
C PRO A 351 11.11 -11.90 4.63
N LEU A 352 11.76 -10.74 4.73
CA LEU A 352 13.01 -10.46 4.05
C LEU A 352 14.15 -10.45 5.05
N ARG A 353 15.22 -11.19 4.76
CA ARG A 353 16.52 -10.96 5.39
C ARG A 353 17.38 -10.26 4.36
N VAL A 354 17.62 -8.97 4.54
CA VAL A 354 18.49 -8.19 3.65
C VAL A 354 19.61 -7.61 4.48
N ARG A 355 20.83 -7.66 3.97
CA ARG A 355 22.00 -7.06 4.61
C ARG A 355 22.59 -5.97 3.74
N LEU A 356 22.90 -4.84 4.34
CA LEU A 356 23.68 -3.80 3.69
C LEU A 356 25.16 -4.05 3.89
N GLN A 357 25.93 -3.83 2.84
CA GLN A 357 27.39 -3.81 2.90
C GLN A 357 27.91 -2.52 2.25
N PRO A 358 29.08 -2.02 2.68
CA PRO A 358 29.66 -0.83 2.06
C PRO A 358 30.04 -1.14 0.62
N ARG A 359 29.70 -0.25 -0.29
CA ARG A 359 30.18 -0.34 -1.68
C ARG A 359 31.69 -0.09 -1.72
N ALA A 360 32.45 -1.06 -2.21
CA ALA A 360 33.90 -0.92 -2.41
C ALA A 360 34.19 0.18 -3.45
N GLY A 361 35.18 1.04 -3.16
CA GLY A 361 35.63 2.11 -4.08
C GLY A 361 34.99 3.49 -3.91
N GLY A 362 34.05 3.67 -2.97
CA GLY A 362 33.67 5.00 -2.50
C GLY A 362 34.79 5.60 -1.64
N LEU A 363 35.06 6.90 -1.74
CA LEU A 363 36.21 7.59 -1.12
C LEU A 363 36.40 7.40 0.40
N LEU A 364 35.51 6.73 1.13
CA LEU A 364 35.71 6.27 2.51
C LEU A 364 35.02 4.91 2.71
N GLY A 365 35.69 3.83 2.31
CA GLY A 365 35.26 2.45 2.52
C GLY A 365 35.48 1.99 3.95
N ALA A 366 34.45 2.08 4.77
CA ALA A 366 34.09 1.25 5.93
C ALA A 366 32.97 2.00 6.64
N TRP A 367 31.87 1.34 7.00
CA TRP A 367 30.87 1.93 7.90
C TRP A 367 31.44 2.02 9.31
N ARG A 368 32.50 2.81 9.51
CA ARG A 368 33.19 2.99 10.78
C ARG A 368 33.69 4.43 10.88
N SER A 369 32.94 5.23 11.65
CA SER A 369 33.41 6.21 12.63
C SER A 369 32.20 7.05 13.05
#